data_AF-A0AAV5VV58-F1
#
_entry.id   AF-A0AAV5VV58-F1
#
_cell.length_a   1.000
_cell.length_b   1.000
_cell.length_c   1.000
_cell.angle_alpha   90.00
_cell.angle_beta   90.00
_cell.angle_gamma   90.00
#
_symmetry.space_group_name_H-M   'P 1'
#
loop_
_entity.id
_entity.type
_entity.pdbx_description
1 polymer ?
#
loop_
_entity_poly.entity_id
_entity_poly.type
_entity_poly.pdbx_seq_one_letter_code
_entity_poly.pdbx_strand_id
1 'polypeptide(L)'
;HAICFFAATFSMIIVVMDFNFLYRYWAVSNPHRLELFSAKWFVLLLFAIVTVEGAVSHTIAYFLLEATHDARAAIAPVLRDKYGIDAMTRTLVVADYWRDGHYNVRPMAGTTFYTAVLSAALGLMIYCGVGIVQCLAASAHRISGRTKRLQYDLFRMLTVQTVVPLCSVHLACASVLMLPMLGLGQEFLSDICPPLLTFFAPLDALAVILLMKDYRRAAAYMLTCG
;
A
#
# COMPACT_ATOMS: atom_id res chain seq x y z
N HIS A 1 -14.20 -15.86 4.31
CA HIS A 1 -13.69 -15.13 5.49
C HIS A 1 -12.19 -14.82 5.46
N ALA A 2 -11.29 -15.82 5.35
CA ALA A 2 -9.84 -15.56 5.41
C ALA A 2 -9.32 -14.60 4.31
N ILE A 3 -9.81 -14.73 3.08
CA ILE A 3 -9.42 -13.83 1.97
C ILE A 3 -9.94 -12.40 2.18
N CYS A 4 -11.16 -12.24 2.73
CA CYS A 4 -11.70 -10.91 3.07
C CYS A 4 -10.88 -10.24 4.18
N PHE A 5 -10.40 -11.02 5.16
CA PHE A 5 -9.50 -10.53 6.20
C PHE A 5 -8.13 -10.14 5.64
N PHE A 6 -7.60 -10.92 4.70
CA PHE A 6 -6.38 -10.58 3.97
C PHE A 6 -6.53 -9.26 3.21
N ALA A 7 -7.60 -9.07 2.43
CA ALA A 7 -7.89 -7.82 1.72
C ALA A 7 -8.00 -6.62 2.67
N ALA A 8 -8.70 -6.78 3.80
CA ALA A 8 -8.79 -5.75 4.83
C ALA A 8 -7.42 -5.37 5.40
N THR A 9 -6.55 -6.36 5.63
CA THR A 9 -5.19 -6.13 6.13
C THR A 9 -4.35 -5.31 5.14
N PHE A 10 -4.47 -5.56 3.82
CA PHE A 10 -3.80 -4.74 2.81
C PHE A 10 -4.29 -3.30 2.80
N SER A 11 -5.61 -3.11 2.94
CA SER A 11 -6.20 -1.78 3.01
C SER A 11 -5.68 -1.01 4.24
N MET A 12 -5.59 -1.67 5.40
CA MET A 12 -4.99 -1.10 6.61
C MET A 12 -3.52 -0.71 6.40
N ILE A 13 -2.74 -1.55 5.71
CA ILE A 13 -1.32 -1.26 5.39
C ILE A 13 -1.21 0.04 4.59
N ILE A 14 -2.08 0.27 3.61
CA ILE A 14 -2.10 1.50 2.79
C ILE A 14 -2.35 2.73 3.67
N VAL A 15 -3.32 2.67 4.59
CA VAL A 15 -3.61 3.79 5.52
C VAL A 15 -2.43 4.06 6.45
N VAL A 16 -1.79 3.00 6.97
CA VAL A 16 -0.61 3.15 7.82
C VAL A 16 0.56 3.75 7.05
N MET A 17 0.73 3.41 5.77
CA MET A 17 1.72 4.06 4.90
C MET A 17 1.46 5.56 4.79
N ASP A 18 0.23 5.98 4.56
CA ASP A 18 -0.11 7.40 4.49
C ASP A 18 0.20 8.16 5.77
N PHE A 19 -0.05 7.55 6.93
CA PHE A 19 0.34 8.16 8.21
C PHE A 19 1.85 8.33 8.35
N ASN A 20 2.64 7.38 7.84
CA ASN A 20 4.09 7.51 7.78
C ASN A 20 4.51 8.67 6.85
N PHE A 21 3.85 8.84 5.71
CA PHE A 21 4.11 9.97 4.80
C PHE A 21 3.72 11.31 5.42
N LEU A 22 2.57 11.37 6.07
CA LEU A 22 2.10 12.56 6.77
C LEU A 22 3.04 12.96 7.90
N TYR A 23 3.48 11.98 8.71
CA TYR A 23 4.47 12.19 9.76
C TYR A 23 5.76 12.78 9.20
N ARG A 24 6.32 12.18 8.14
CA ARG A 24 7.55 12.66 7.48
C ARG A 24 7.36 14.06 6.89
N TYR A 25 6.20 14.33 6.30
CA TYR A 25 5.85 15.65 5.81
C TYR A 25 5.88 16.68 6.93
N TRP A 26 5.17 16.47 8.03
CA TRP A 26 5.18 17.39 9.15
C TRP A 26 6.56 17.49 9.82
N ALA A 27 7.34 16.41 9.86
CA ALA A 27 8.70 16.47 10.41
C ALA A 27 9.60 17.47 9.69
N VAL A 28 9.39 17.67 8.39
CA VAL A 28 10.19 18.62 7.59
C VAL A 28 9.50 19.99 7.49
N SER A 29 8.19 20.01 7.25
CA SER A 29 7.46 21.25 6.97
C SER A 29 7.00 22.00 8.21
N ASN A 30 6.65 21.30 9.29
CA ASN A 30 6.18 21.91 10.52
C ASN A 30 6.44 21.01 11.74
N PRO A 31 7.69 20.98 12.25
CA PRO A 31 8.09 20.05 13.30
C PRO A 31 7.25 20.14 14.58
N HIS A 32 6.66 21.31 14.89
CA HIS A 32 5.80 21.47 16.07
C HIS A 32 4.55 20.57 16.00
N ARG A 33 4.07 20.23 14.80
CA ARG A 33 2.96 19.27 14.62
C ARG A 33 3.33 17.83 14.98
N LEU A 34 4.61 17.49 15.14
CA LEU A 34 5.04 16.17 15.60
C LEU A 34 4.58 15.88 17.03
N GLU A 35 4.32 16.92 17.83
CA GLU A 35 3.78 16.78 19.18
C GLU A 35 2.42 16.09 19.17
N LEU A 36 1.63 16.24 18.09
CA LEU A 36 0.39 15.47 17.92
C LEU A 36 0.66 13.97 17.87
N PHE A 37 1.68 13.51 17.13
CA PHE A 37 2.03 12.08 17.08
C PHE A 37 2.51 11.52 18.42
N SER A 38 2.88 12.39 19.37
CA SER A 38 3.20 12.00 20.75
C SER A 38 1.98 12.12 21.69
N ALA A 39 0.92 12.81 21.28
CA ALA A 39 -0.28 13.00 22.08
C ALA A 39 -1.16 11.73 22.04
N LYS A 40 -1.47 11.19 23.23
CA LYS A 40 -2.26 9.94 23.37
C LYS A 40 -3.58 9.97 22.60
N TRP A 41 -4.31 11.09 22.64
CA TRP A 41 -5.59 11.21 21.96
C TRP A 41 -5.45 11.10 20.43
N PHE A 42 -4.38 11.63 19.86
CA PHE A 42 -4.14 11.59 18.42
C PHE A 42 -3.65 10.20 17.98
N VAL A 43 -2.80 9.56 18.77
CA VAL A 43 -2.41 8.16 18.54
C VAL A 43 -3.65 7.23 18.57
N LEU A 44 -4.54 7.42 19.55
CA LEU A 44 -5.81 6.70 19.63
C LEU A 44 -6.70 6.98 18.41
N LEU A 45 -6.73 8.22 17.93
CA LEU A 45 -7.46 8.59 16.72
C LEU A 45 -6.91 7.87 15.48
N LEU A 46 -5.59 7.84 15.28
CA LEU A 46 -4.97 7.13 14.16
C LEU A 46 -5.27 5.62 14.22
N PHE A 47 -5.17 5.02 15.40
CA PHE A 47 -5.52 3.62 15.61
C PHE A 47 -7.00 3.35 15.31
N ALA A 48 -7.89 4.25 15.73
CA ALA A 48 -9.32 4.16 15.43
C ALA A 48 -9.58 4.24 13.92
N ILE A 49 -8.94 5.16 13.20
CA ILE A 49 -9.08 5.30 11.74
C ILE A 49 -8.67 3.99 11.04
N VAL A 50 -7.52 3.42 11.38
CA VAL A 50 -7.03 2.16 10.77
C VAL A 50 -7.97 0.99 11.09
N THR A 51 -8.47 0.92 12.33
CA THR A 51 -9.39 -0.15 12.74
C THR A 51 -10.75 -0.04 12.04
N VAL A 52 -11.29 1.17 11.94
CA VAL A 52 -12.55 1.43 11.22
C VAL A 52 -12.39 1.12 9.75
N GLU A 53 -11.30 1.56 9.13
CA GLU A 53 -11.02 1.27 7.73
C GLU A 53 -10.91 -0.23 7.48
N GLY A 54 -10.17 -0.97 8.31
CA GLY A 54 -10.09 -2.43 8.21
C GLY A 54 -11.45 -3.12 8.36
N ALA A 55 -12.29 -2.66 9.28
CA ALA A 55 -13.64 -3.20 9.48
C ALA A 55 -14.56 -2.91 8.28
N VAL A 56 -14.53 -1.70 7.73
CA VAL A 56 -15.30 -1.33 6.54
C VAL A 56 -14.82 -2.15 5.34
N SER A 57 -13.50 -2.20 5.11
CA SER A 57 -12.89 -2.96 4.02
C SER A 57 -13.22 -4.45 4.11
N HIS A 58 -13.16 -5.05 5.30
CA HIS A 58 -13.60 -6.43 5.50
C HIS A 58 -15.07 -6.63 5.13
N THR A 59 -15.93 -5.73 5.60
CA THR A 59 -17.39 -5.78 5.36
C THR A 59 -17.68 -5.65 3.86
N ILE A 60 -17.03 -4.70 3.17
CA ILE A 60 -17.18 -4.51 1.72
C ILE A 60 -16.65 -5.74 0.96
N ALA A 61 -15.48 -6.28 1.33
CA ALA A 61 -14.94 -7.47 0.69
C ALA A 61 -15.85 -8.68 0.87
N TYR A 62 -16.44 -8.84 2.05
CA TYR A 62 -17.35 -9.95 2.34
C TYR A 62 -18.69 -9.80 1.62
N PHE A 63 -19.34 -8.64 1.76
CA PHE A 63 -20.69 -8.45 1.20
C PHE A 63 -20.72 -8.07 -0.27
N LEU A 64 -19.72 -7.39 -0.82
CA LEU A 64 -19.79 -6.88 -2.18
C LEU A 64 -18.87 -7.60 -3.16
N LEU A 65 -17.77 -8.22 -2.70
CA LEU A 65 -16.75 -8.83 -3.58
C LEU A 65 -16.63 -10.35 -3.45
N GLU A 66 -17.44 -10.99 -2.61
CA GLU A 66 -17.47 -12.45 -2.56
C GLU A 66 -17.89 -13.01 -3.92
N ALA A 67 -17.05 -13.90 -4.47
CA ALA A 67 -17.30 -14.50 -5.77
C ALA A 67 -18.62 -15.28 -5.75
N THR A 68 -19.50 -14.98 -6.70
CA THR A 68 -20.71 -15.76 -6.94
C THR A 68 -20.34 -17.18 -7.35
N HIS A 69 -21.30 -18.12 -7.23
CA HIS A 69 -21.08 -19.50 -7.65
C HIS A 69 -20.61 -19.59 -9.11
N ASP A 70 -21.20 -18.79 -10.00
CA ASP A 70 -20.86 -18.77 -11.42
C ASP A 70 -19.47 -18.16 -11.68
N ALA A 71 -19.06 -17.13 -10.91
CA ALA A 71 -17.70 -16.60 -10.96
C ALA A 71 -16.66 -17.67 -10.58
N ARG A 72 -16.96 -18.46 -9.55
CA ARG A 72 -16.10 -19.56 -9.08
C ARG A 72 -16.01 -20.67 -10.12
N ALA A 73 -17.13 -21.08 -10.70
CA ALA A 73 -17.17 -22.10 -11.74
C ALA A 73 -16.34 -21.70 -12.97
N ALA A 74 -16.36 -20.40 -13.33
CA ALA A 74 -15.57 -19.89 -14.46
C ALA A 74 -14.05 -19.93 -14.21
N ILE A 75 -13.59 -19.66 -12.97
CA ILE A 75 -12.14 -19.65 -12.65
C ILE A 75 -11.62 -21.00 -12.13
N ALA A 76 -12.51 -21.92 -11.78
CA ALA A 76 -12.17 -23.26 -11.30
C ALA A 76 -11.21 -24.04 -12.19
N PRO A 77 -11.41 -24.13 -13.53
CA PRO A 77 -10.46 -24.86 -14.38
C PRO A 77 -9.06 -24.24 -14.36
N VAL A 78 -8.97 -22.91 -14.37
CA VAL A 78 -7.68 -22.18 -14.35
C VAL A 78 -6.94 -22.40 -13.02
N LEU A 79 -7.64 -22.27 -11.89
CA LEU A 79 -7.03 -22.47 -10.57
C LEU A 79 -6.59 -23.91 -10.35
N ARG A 80 -7.35 -24.88 -10.87
CA ARG A 80 -7.02 -26.29 -10.79
C ARG A 80 -5.81 -26.64 -11.64
N ASP A 81 -5.75 -26.13 -12.87
CA ASP A 81 -4.65 -26.39 -13.78
C ASP A 81 -3.33 -25.74 -13.34
N LYS A 82 -3.39 -24.46 -12.93
CA LYS A 82 -2.20 -23.66 -12.61
C LYS A 82 -1.66 -23.88 -11.19
N TYR A 83 -2.54 -24.10 -10.21
CA TYR A 83 -2.14 -24.16 -8.79
C TYR A 83 -2.59 -25.45 -8.09
N GLY A 84 -3.30 -26.35 -8.77
CA GLY A 84 -3.85 -27.57 -8.14
C GLY A 84 -4.94 -27.30 -7.11
N ILE A 85 -5.54 -26.10 -7.13
CA ILE A 85 -6.50 -25.65 -6.13
C ILE A 85 -7.92 -25.89 -6.63
N ASP A 86 -8.74 -26.55 -5.81
CA ASP A 86 -10.19 -26.60 -6.05
C ASP A 86 -10.85 -25.28 -5.63
N ALA A 87 -11.26 -24.51 -6.64
CA ALA A 87 -11.93 -23.23 -6.47
C ALA A 87 -13.36 -23.34 -5.91
N MET A 88 -13.98 -24.52 -6.01
CA MET A 88 -15.37 -24.72 -5.58
C MET A 88 -15.50 -24.89 -4.08
N THR A 89 -14.42 -25.30 -3.40
CA THR A 89 -14.42 -25.57 -1.94
C THR A 89 -13.83 -24.42 -1.11
N ARG A 90 -13.20 -23.41 -1.72
CA ARG A 90 -12.56 -22.29 -0.99
C ARG A 90 -13.24 -20.96 -1.26
N THR A 91 -13.42 -20.11 -0.24
CA THR A 91 -13.90 -18.72 -0.46
C THR A 91 -12.97 -18.00 -1.42
N LEU A 92 -13.50 -17.39 -2.49
CA LEU A 92 -12.73 -16.62 -3.47
C LEU A 92 -13.32 -15.21 -3.54
N VAL A 93 -12.42 -14.24 -3.73
CA VAL A 93 -12.80 -12.86 -4.02
C VAL A 93 -12.49 -12.67 -5.49
N VAL A 94 -13.53 -12.55 -6.30
CA VAL A 94 -13.42 -12.32 -7.74
C VAL A 94 -14.23 -11.09 -8.03
N ALA A 95 -13.58 -10.08 -8.61
CA ALA A 95 -14.26 -8.89 -9.06
C ALA A 95 -14.96 -9.20 -10.39
N ASP A 96 -16.02 -10.02 -10.33
CA ASP A 96 -16.83 -10.46 -11.47
C ASP A 96 -17.93 -9.44 -11.78
N TYR A 97 -17.51 -8.21 -12.10
CA TYR A 97 -18.41 -7.07 -12.34
C TYR A 97 -18.84 -6.93 -13.79
N TRP A 98 -18.32 -7.73 -14.71
CA TRP A 98 -18.74 -7.74 -16.11
C TRP A 98 -18.81 -9.17 -16.63
N ARG A 99 -20.02 -9.61 -16.97
CA ARG A 99 -20.27 -10.93 -17.58
C ARG A 99 -21.31 -10.78 -18.67
N ASP A 100 -21.01 -11.33 -19.85
CA ASP A 100 -21.93 -11.45 -20.99
C ASP A 100 -22.64 -10.13 -21.40
N GLY A 101 -21.94 -8.99 -21.33
CA GLY A 101 -22.50 -7.68 -21.70
C GLY A 101 -23.27 -6.96 -20.59
N HIS A 102 -23.33 -7.54 -19.39
CA HIS A 102 -24.03 -6.96 -18.24
C HIS A 102 -23.07 -6.66 -17.09
N TYR A 103 -23.20 -5.45 -16.51
CA TYR A 103 -22.49 -5.09 -15.29
C TYR A 103 -23.17 -5.67 -14.06
N ASN A 104 -22.42 -6.36 -13.22
CA ASN A 104 -22.88 -6.77 -11.90
C ASN A 104 -22.63 -5.64 -10.90
N VAL A 105 -23.70 -4.94 -10.52
CA VAL A 105 -23.66 -3.74 -9.67
C VAL A 105 -23.03 -3.98 -8.30
N ARG A 106 -23.13 -5.21 -7.77
CA ARG A 106 -22.63 -5.58 -6.43
C ARG A 106 -21.08 -5.57 -6.37
N PRO A 107 -20.35 -6.38 -7.15
CA PRO A 107 -18.89 -6.31 -7.21
C PRO A 107 -18.38 -5.00 -7.81
N MET A 108 -19.16 -4.32 -8.66
CA MET A 108 -18.80 -2.99 -9.16
C MET A 108 -18.76 -1.96 -8.02
N ALA A 109 -19.75 -1.95 -7.12
CA ALA A 109 -19.76 -1.06 -5.96
C ALA A 109 -18.58 -1.34 -5.01
N GLY A 110 -18.29 -2.62 -4.74
CA GLY A 110 -17.13 -3.02 -3.93
C GLY A 110 -15.80 -2.58 -4.56
N THR A 111 -15.64 -2.80 -5.87
CA THR A 111 -14.40 -2.43 -6.59
C THR A 111 -14.22 -0.91 -6.65
N THR A 112 -15.32 -0.17 -6.82
CA THR A 112 -15.32 1.30 -6.80
C THR A 112 -14.87 1.83 -5.44
N PHE A 113 -15.33 1.24 -4.34
CA PHE A 113 -14.88 1.60 -2.99
C PHE A 113 -13.37 1.42 -2.83
N TYR A 114 -12.83 0.24 -3.15
CA TYR A 114 -11.39 -0.02 -3.03
C TYR A 114 -10.55 0.88 -3.94
N THR A 115 -11.05 1.17 -5.15
CA THR A 115 -10.40 2.08 -6.08
C THR A 115 -10.37 3.52 -5.54
N ALA A 116 -11.45 3.97 -4.90
CA ALA A 116 -11.52 5.29 -4.28
C ALA A 116 -10.56 5.40 -3.09
N VAL A 117 -10.49 4.39 -2.22
CA VAL A 117 -9.54 4.33 -1.10
C VAL A 117 -8.10 4.38 -1.62
N LEU A 118 -7.77 3.55 -2.61
CA LEU A 118 -6.43 3.51 -3.20
C LEU A 118 -6.05 4.85 -3.85
N SER A 119 -6.99 5.50 -4.53
CA SER A 119 -6.76 6.79 -5.18
C SER A 119 -6.57 7.91 -4.17
N ALA A 120 -7.36 7.93 -3.10
CA ALA A 120 -7.21 8.90 -2.02
C ALA A 120 -5.86 8.74 -1.31
N ALA A 121 -5.46 7.49 -1.04
CA ALA A 121 -4.18 7.20 -0.41
C ALA A 121 -3.00 7.63 -1.29
N LEU A 122 -3.03 7.24 -2.57
CA LEU A 122 -2.01 7.68 -3.53
C LEU A 122 -1.94 9.20 -3.63
N GLY A 123 -3.10 9.88 -3.65
CA GLY A 123 -3.18 11.34 -3.67
C GLY A 123 -2.53 11.98 -2.44
N LEU A 124 -2.81 11.47 -1.24
CA LEU A 124 -2.20 11.93 0.00
C LEU A 124 -0.69 11.67 0.03
N MET A 125 -0.25 10.49 -0.39
CA MET A 125 1.16 10.13 -0.51
C MET A 125 1.90 11.07 -1.47
N ILE A 126 1.34 11.36 -2.66
CA ILE A 126 1.92 12.29 -3.62
C ILE A 126 1.96 13.70 -3.04
N TYR A 127 0.87 14.18 -2.43
CA TYR A 127 0.82 15.49 -1.79
C TYR A 127 1.91 15.64 -0.72
N CYS A 128 2.01 14.68 0.20
CA CYS A 128 3.04 14.68 1.23
C CYS A 128 4.44 14.59 0.61
N GLY A 129 4.66 13.69 -0.35
CA GLY A 129 5.94 13.52 -1.03
C GLY A 129 6.43 14.80 -1.71
N VAL A 130 5.57 15.44 -2.52
CA VAL A 130 5.89 16.72 -3.18
C VAL A 130 6.14 17.82 -2.16
N GLY A 131 5.30 17.93 -1.12
CA GLY A 131 5.48 18.91 -0.05
C GLY A 131 6.80 18.73 0.69
N ILE A 132 7.25 17.49 0.91
CA ILE A 132 8.56 17.23 1.51
C ILE A 132 9.68 17.69 0.57
N VAL A 133 9.64 17.27 -0.71
CA VAL A 133 10.64 17.66 -1.73
C VAL A 133 10.79 19.18 -1.79
N GLN A 134 9.67 19.91 -1.84
CA GLN A 134 9.65 21.37 -1.87
C GLN A 134 10.28 21.98 -0.60
N CYS A 135 9.95 21.45 0.57
CA CYS A 135 10.44 21.98 1.84
C CYS A 135 11.96 21.76 2.03
N LEU A 136 12.47 20.58 1.64
CA LEU A 136 13.92 20.33 1.61
C LEU A 136 14.64 21.23 0.60
N ALA A 137 14.08 21.40 -0.60
CA ALA A 137 14.67 22.27 -1.62
C ALA A 137 14.76 23.73 -1.16
N ALA A 138 13.70 24.26 -0.53
CA ALA A 138 13.69 25.62 0.02
C ALA A 138 14.70 25.82 1.15
N SER A 139 14.95 24.78 1.95
CA SER A 139 15.85 24.84 3.11
C SER A 139 17.33 24.63 2.75
N ALA A 140 17.63 24.15 1.53
CA ALA A 140 18.97 23.73 1.11
C ALA A 140 20.03 24.84 1.14
N HIS A 141 19.63 26.10 0.97
CA HIS A 141 20.55 27.25 0.93
C HIS A 141 20.87 27.84 2.31
N ARG A 142 20.12 27.49 3.36
CA ARG A 142 20.21 28.12 4.69
C ARG A 142 21.02 27.31 5.71
N ILE A 143 21.62 26.20 5.31
CA ILE A 143 22.14 25.18 6.23
C ILE A 143 23.63 24.89 6.02
N SER A 144 24.32 24.54 7.12
CA SER A 144 25.75 24.18 7.13
C SER A 144 26.05 22.96 6.23
N GLY A 145 27.30 22.81 5.79
CA GLY A 145 27.71 21.69 4.92
C GLY A 145 27.42 20.29 5.50
N ARG A 146 27.51 20.12 6.82
CA ARG A 146 27.16 18.85 7.50
C ARG A 146 25.66 18.59 7.46
N THR A 147 24.84 19.60 7.77
CA THR A 147 23.37 19.52 7.71
C THR A 147 22.88 19.33 6.28
N LYS A 148 23.54 19.95 5.29
CA LYS A 148 23.25 19.79 3.86
C LYS A 148 23.40 18.34 3.39
N ARG A 149 24.47 17.66 3.82
CA ARG A 149 24.68 16.24 3.49
C ARG A 149 23.62 15.34 4.13
N LEU A 150 23.24 15.63 5.38
CA LEU A 150 22.16 14.91 6.07
C LEU A 150 20.82 15.10 5.35
N GLN A 151 20.48 16.33 4.97
CA GLN A 151 19.25 16.65 4.22
C GLN A 151 19.22 15.95 2.85
N TYR A 152 20.35 15.85 2.15
CA TYR A 152 20.43 15.11 0.89
C TYR A 152 20.25 13.59 1.07
N ASP A 153 20.86 13.00 2.11
CA ASP A 153 20.68 11.57 2.41
C ASP A 153 19.20 11.29 2.80
N LEU A 154 18.55 12.19 3.55
CA LEU A 154 17.12 12.13 3.88
C LEU A 154 16.25 12.27 2.62
N PHE A 155 16.56 13.22 1.74
CA PHE A 155 15.86 13.40 0.46
C PHE A 155 15.89 12.14 -0.41
N ARG A 156 17.10 11.56 -0.56
CA ARG A 156 17.31 10.36 -1.35
C ARG A 156 16.56 9.17 -0.77
N MET A 157 16.60 9.00 0.55
CA MET A 157 15.80 7.99 1.26
C MET A 157 14.32 8.18 0.98
N LEU A 158 13.81 9.39 1.18
CA LEU A 158 12.40 9.68 0.99
C LEU A 158 11.92 9.38 -0.43
N THR A 159 12.72 9.75 -1.42
CA THR A 159 12.42 9.47 -2.83
C THR A 159 12.25 7.97 -3.04
N VAL A 160 13.17 7.16 -2.52
CA VAL A 160 13.08 5.69 -2.66
C VAL A 160 11.90 5.14 -1.87
N GLN A 161 11.68 5.62 -0.65
CA GLN A 161 10.53 5.22 0.16
C GLN A 161 9.18 5.63 -0.44
N THR A 162 9.11 6.65 -1.31
CA THR A 162 7.91 6.98 -2.08
C THR A 162 7.76 6.06 -3.29
N VAL A 163 8.85 5.82 -4.02
CA VAL A 163 8.83 5.04 -5.26
C VAL A 163 8.54 3.56 -4.97
N VAL A 164 9.09 2.99 -3.90
CA VAL A 164 8.94 1.55 -3.59
C VAL A 164 7.48 1.17 -3.32
N PRO A 165 6.73 1.80 -2.41
CA PRO A 165 5.31 1.51 -2.19
C PRO A 165 4.43 1.86 -3.39
N LEU A 166 4.79 2.90 -4.15
CA LEU A 166 4.04 3.29 -5.35
C LEU A 166 4.14 2.22 -6.44
N CYS A 167 5.35 1.72 -6.71
CA CYS A 167 5.59 0.69 -7.73
C CYS A 167 5.18 -0.71 -7.27
N SER A 168 5.32 -1.01 -5.97
CA SER A 168 5.09 -2.37 -5.46
C SER A 168 3.65 -2.58 -5.02
N VAL A 169 3.11 -1.68 -4.19
CA VAL A 169 1.78 -1.86 -3.57
C VAL A 169 0.69 -1.17 -4.39
N HIS A 170 0.87 0.11 -4.71
CA HIS A 170 -0.19 0.87 -5.37
C HIS A 170 -0.41 0.39 -6.81
N LEU A 171 0.66 0.17 -7.57
CA LEU A 171 0.54 -0.36 -8.93
C LEU A 171 -0.03 -1.78 -8.95
N ALA A 172 0.40 -2.66 -8.04
CA ALA A 172 -0.15 -4.01 -7.94
C ALA A 172 -1.65 -3.98 -7.63
N CYS A 173 -2.07 -3.24 -6.59
CA CYS A 173 -3.48 -3.10 -6.23
C CYS A 173 -4.30 -2.44 -7.34
N ALA A 174 -3.80 -1.36 -7.94
CA ALA A 174 -4.49 -0.68 -9.04
C ALA A 174 -4.67 -1.60 -10.24
N SER A 175 -3.65 -2.40 -10.57
CA SER A 175 -3.72 -3.35 -11.68
C SER A 175 -4.76 -4.44 -11.42
N VAL A 176 -4.82 -4.99 -10.20
CA VAL A 176 -5.80 -6.01 -9.83
C VAL A 176 -7.23 -5.49 -9.89
N LEU A 177 -7.46 -4.23 -9.50
CA LEU A 177 -8.79 -3.62 -9.45
C LEU A 177 -9.26 -3.05 -10.80
N MET A 178 -8.35 -2.47 -11.59
CA MET A 178 -8.69 -1.75 -12.83
C MET A 178 -8.60 -2.62 -14.09
N LEU A 179 -7.68 -3.58 -14.18
CA LEU A 179 -7.54 -4.34 -15.44
C LEU A 179 -8.79 -5.13 -15.84
N PRO A 180 -9.50 -5.81 -14.93
CA PRO A 180 -10.70 -6.50 -15.34
C PRO A 180 -11.80 -5.49 -15.77
N MET A 181 -11.71 -4.20 -15.35
CA MET A 181 -12.69 -3.14 -15.71
C MET A 181 -12.51 -2.75 -17.16
N LEU A 182 -11.28 -2.88 -17.65
CA LEU A 182 -10.91 -2.66 -19.03
C LEU A 182 -11.05 -3.92 -19.89
N GLY A 183 -11.51 -5.05 -19.32
CA GLY A 183 -11.60 -6.34 -20.01
C GLY A 183 -10.23 -6.93 -20.38
N LEU A 184 -9.15 -6.49 -19.73
CA LEU A 184 -7.79 -6.94 -20.01
C LEU A 184 -7.47 -8.21 -19.21
N GLY A 185 -6.82 -9.17 -19.86
CA GLY A 185 -6.38 -10.42 -19.22
C GLY A 185 -5.41 -10.15 -18.07
N GLN A 186 -5.61 -10.84 -16.94
CA GLN A 186 -4.81 -10.65 -15.72
C GLN A 186 -3.69 -11.67 -15.54
N GLU A 187 -3.53 -12.64 -16.43
CA GLU A 187 -2.70 -13.84 -16.19
C GLU A 187 -1.28 -13.53 -15.69
N PHE A 188 -0.58 -12.58 -16.32
CA PHE A 188 0.76 -12.16 -15.93
C PHE A 188 0.78 -11.38 -14.61
N LEU A 189 -0.19 -10.50 -14.38
CA LEU A 189 -0.25 -9.66 -13.18
C LEU A 189 -0.70 -10.45 -11.96
N SER A 190 -1.56 -11.45 -12.12
CA SER A 190 -1.93 -12.39 -11.06
C SER A 190 -0.73 -13.16 -10.50
N ASP A 191 0.32 -13.37 -11.32
CA ASP A 191 1.56 -14.02 -10.87
C ASP A 191 2.55 -13.06 -10.18
N ILE A 192 2.59 -11.80 -10.61
CA ILE A 192 3.58 -10.81 -10.14
C ILE A 192 3.08 -9.97 -8.97
N CYS A 193 1.78 -9.70 -8.87
CA CYS A 193 1.23 -8.88 -7.79
C CYS A 193 1.45 -9.49 -6.40
N PRO A 194 1.19 -10.79 -6.15
CA PRO A 194 1.44 -11.39 -4.83
C PRO A 194 2.89 -11.26 -4.33
N PRO A 195 3.94 -11.57 -5.12
CA PRO A 195 5.31 -11.35 -4.67
C PRO A 195 5.64 -9.86 -4.50
N LEU A 196 5.19 -8.96 -5.37
CA LEU A 196 5.39 -7.50 -5.16
C LEU A 196 4.81 -7.01 -3.83
N LEU A 197 3.58 -7.47 -3.50
CA LEU A 197 2.90 -7.17 -2.25
C LEU A 197 3.54 -7.84 -1.03
N THR A 198 4.27 -8.94 -1.20
CA THR A 198 4.95 -9.62 -0.08
C THR A 198 6.33 -9.01 0.18
N PHE A 199 7.06 -8.68 -0.88
CA PHE A 199 8.43 -8.20 -0.79
C PHE A 199 8.54 -6.69 -0.57
N PHE A 200 7.48 -5.89 -0.69
CA PHE A 200 7.59 -4.44 -0.50
C PHE A 200 8.17 -4.07 0.87
N ALA A 201 7.73 -4.72 1.96
CA ALA A 201 8.15 -4.36 3.32
C ALA A 201 9.64 -4.67 3.55
N PRO A 202 10.15 -5.87 3.19
CA PRO A 202 11.58 -6.13 3.15
C PRO A 202 12.36 -5.16 2.26
N LEU A 203 11.85 -4.82 1.08
CA LEU A 203 12.52 -3.91 0.14
C LEU A 203 12.60 -2.48 0.68
N ASP A 204 11.53 -1.98 1.32
CA ASP A 204 11.50 -0.66 1.95
C ASP A 204 12.48 -0.58 3.12
N ALA A 205 12.50 -1.61 3.98
CA ALA A 205 13.45 -1.70 5.09
C ALA A 205 14.91 -1.77 4.59
N LEU A 206 15.18 -2.57 3.56
CA LEU A 206 16.51 -2.68 2.96
C LEU A 206 16.94 -1.35 2.32
N ALA A 207 16.05 -0.67 1.61
CA ALA A 207 16.32 0.65 1.05
C ALA A 207 16.72 1.65 2.13
N VAL A 208 16.00 1.68 3.26
CA VAL A 208 16.34 2.54 4.41
C VAL A 208 17.74 2.26 4.93
N ILE A 209 18.04 0.99 5.21
CA ILE A 209 19.33 0.58 5.78
C ILE A 209 20.47 0.92 4.83
N LEU A 210 20.35 0.63 3.54
CA LEU A 210 21.41 0.85 2.54
C LEU A 210 21.62 2.34 2.20
N LEU A 211 20.58 3.16 2.25
CA LEU A 211 20.65 4.56 1.84
C LEU A 211 21.12 5.50 2.94
N MET A 212 20.91 5.16 4.22
CA MET A 212 21.30 5.99 5.36
C MET A 212 22.66 5.56 5.93
N LYS A 213 23.62 6.49 5.95
CA LYS A 213 24.97 6.20 6.45
C LYS A 213 25.01 5.72 7.89
N ASP A 214 24.20 6.33 8.76
CA ASP A 214 24.15 5.99 10.17
C ASP A 214 23.57 4.58 10.39
N TYR A 215 22.52 4.22 9.66
CA TYR A 215 21.96 2.86 9.69
C TYR A 215 22.92 1.81 9.11
N ARG A 216 23.60 2.09 7.99
CA ARG A 216 24.64 1.19 7.48
C ARG A 216 25.74 0.95 8.50
N ARG A 217 26.19 2.00 9.20
CA ARG A 217 27.24 1.89 10.20
C ARG A 217 26.76 1.06 11.39
N ALA A 218 25.53 1.26 11.85
CA ALA A 218 24.93 0.46 12.90
C ALA A 218 24.75 -1.02 12.48
N ALA A 219 24.26 -1.27 11.27
CA ALA A 219 24.09 -2.62 10.73
C ALA A 219 25.45 -3.34 10.56
N ALA A 220 26.46 -2.64 10.02
CA ALA A 220 27.81 -3.18 9.92
C ALA A 220 28.38 -3.51 11.32
N TYR A 221 28.20 -2.62 12.30
CA TYR A 221 28.63 -2.88 13.69
C TYR A 221 27.95 -4.12 14.28
N MET A 222 26.63 -4.30 14.07
CA MET A 222 25.91 -5.49 14.51
C MET A 222 26.40 -6.78 13.82
N LEU A 223 26.80 -6.70 12.55
CA LEU A 223 27.28 -7.85 11.77
C LEU A 223 28.75 -8.19 12.03
N THR A 224 29.58 -7.23 12.44
CA THR A 224 31.01 -7.43 12.75
C THR A 224 31.28 -7.68 14.23
N CYS A 225 30.34 -7.37 15.11
CA CYS A 225 30.41 -7.66 16.55
C CYS A 225 29.46 -8.81 16.93
N GLY A 226 29.51 -9.88 16.14
CA GLY A 226 29.01 -11.22 16.48
C GLY A 226 30.18 -12.16 16.71
#